data_AF-A0A953BR32-F1
#
_entry.id   AF-A0A953BR32-F1
#
_cell.length_a   1.000
_cell.length_b   1.000
_cell.length_c   1.000
_cell.angle_alpha   90.00
_cell.angle_beta   90.00
_cell.angle_gamma   90.00
#
_symmetry.space_group_name_H-M   'P 1'
#
loop_
_entity.id
_entity.type
_entity.pdbx_description
1 polymer ?
#
loop_
_entity_poly.entity_id
_entity_poly.type
_entity_poly.pdbx_seq_one_letter_code
_entity_poly.pdbx_strand_id
1 'polypeptide(L)'
;MESTTPPPAKVCTRCGQDCAGKPRVKDQHGRYTCQACLDQIKAERAAPAGPVPPPSVPEPEGFDVFALEPSADDTRISPCRNCGRPLPESAALCVSCGFNRKLGRVMRDNDVAAALPPPPPTAQPLGRRIKCGQCGYDLRGITGMKCPECGASALAPTRREKDKENSVAVAREAYIKPLIYFAVGFGVVSLIQLFSNSPMHAVAYAIGYAIQVPIGVAVFWVCCLVWIGFDAPIHLTALRLAGIYALVDLADAIFTFVPIPLVGWVLPLFIYIGLLMDLLEMDLQDTVIVALITFMVKAVITIFVVAKIYGFI
;
A
#
# COMPACT_ATOMS: atom_id res chain seq x y z
N MET A 1 62.94 -28.17 31.60
CA MET A 1 62.89 -27.07 30.63
C MET A 1 61.43 -26.91 30.22
N GLU A 2 60.69 -26.03 30.91
CA GLU A 2 59.30 -25.72 30.56
C GLU A 2 59.28 -24.84 29.30
N SER A 3 58.63 -25.34 28.26
CA SER A 3 58.37 -24.61 27.02
C SER A 3 57.22 -23.63 27.24
N THR A 4 57.53 -22.37 27.48
CA THR A 4 56.54 -21.30 27.57
C THR A 4 55.96 -21.01 26.18
N THR A 5 54.79 -21.58 25.87
CA THR A 5 54.04 -21.25 24.66
C THR A 5 53.62 -19.78 24.69
N PRO A 6 53.99 -18.96 23.68
CA PRO A 6 53.63 -17.55 23.67
C PRO A 6 52.10 -17.38 23.58
N PRO A 7 51.52 -16.41 24.31
CA PRO A 7 50.09 -16.18 24.29
C PRO A 7 49.61 -15.79 22.88
N PRO A 8 48.38 -16.18 22.49
CA PRO A 8 47.86 -15.92 21.15
C PRO A 8 47.76 -14.41 20.88
N ALA A 9 48.29 -13.97 19.74
CA ALA A 9 48.33 -12.58 19.33
C ALA A 9 46.90 -12.01 19.16
N LYS A 10 46.65 -10.82 19.71
CA LYS A 10 45.33 -10.18 19.72
C LYS A 10 45.18 -9.26 18.53
N VAL A 11 44.99 -9.84 17.34
CA VAL A 11 44.97 -9.11 16.07
C VAL A 11 43.58 -8.54 15.75
N CYS A 12 43.52 -7.31 15.23
CA CYS A 12 42.28 -6.68 14.74
C CYS A 12 41.75 -7.43 13.50
N THR A 13 40.48 -7.80 13.49
CA THR A 13 39.86 -8.47 12.33
C THR A 13 39.69 -7.60 11.10
N ARG A 14 39.69 -6.27 11.25
CA ARG A 14 39.49 -5.33 10.13
C ARG A 14 40.81 -4.89 9.52
N CYS A 15 41.77 -4.44 10.34
CA CYS A 15 43.04 -3.89 9.84
C CYS A 15 44.26 -4.80 10.01
N GLY A 16 44.13 -5.96 10.67
CA GLY A 16 45.24 -6.90 10.87
C GLY A 16 46.35 -6.43 11.83
N GLN A 17 46.22 -5.27 12.48
CA GLN A 17 47.20 -4.80 13.47
C GLN A 17 47.04 -5.49 14.82
N ASP A 18 48.16 -5.71 15.52
CA ASP A 18 48.13 -6.16 16.91
C ASP A 18 47.46 -5.10 17.81
N CYS A 19 46.47 -5.55 18.57
CA CYS A 19 45.69 -4.75 19.51
C CYS A 19 46.15 -4.97 20.96
N ALA A 20 47.24 -5.69 21.20
CA ALA A 20 47.89 -5.71 22.51
C ALA A 20 48.22 -4.26 22.93
N GLY A 21 47.64 -3.81 24.06
CA GLY A 21 47.81 -2.45 24.57
C GLY A 21 46.93 -1.34 23.96
N LYS A 22 46.12 -1.61 22.94
CA LYS A 22 45.19 -0.62 22.34
C LYS A 22 43.74 -0.84 22.79
N PRO A 23 42.90 0.22 22.88
CA PRO A 23 41.48 0.08 23.12
C PRO A 23 40.83 -0.75 22.00
N ARG A 24 40.12 -1.80 22.39
CA ARG A 24 39.57 -2.81 21.50
C ARG A 24 38.25 -3.34 22.06
N VAL A 25 37.35 -3.73 21.17
CA VAL A 25 36.09 -4.39 21.52
C VAL A 25 36.16 -5.84 21.04
N LYS A 26 35.71 -6.77 21.89
CA LYS A 26 35.65 -8.21 21.59
C LYS A 26 34.23 -8.54 21.13
N ASP A 27 34.10 -9.21 19.98
CA ASP A 27 32.80 -9.67 19.50
C ASP A 27 32.36 -10.96 20.23
N GLN A 28 31.14 -11.43 19.95
CA GLN A 28 30.60 -12.67 20.53
C GLN A 28 31.37 -13.94 20.10
N HIS A 29 32.12 -13.88 19.00
CA HIS A 29 32.97 -14.98 18.51
C HIS A 29 34.40 -14.91 19.07
N GLY A 30 34.64 -13.97 19.98
CA GLY A 30 35.92 -13.75 20.65
C GLY A 30 36.98 -13.07 19.81
N ARG A 31 36.63 -12.51 18.65
CA ARG A 31 37.51 -11.75 17.78
C ARG A 31 37.62 -10.30 18.24
N TYR A 32 38.76 -9.65 17.99
CA TYR A 32 39.02 -8.28 18.44
C TYR A 32 38.91 -7.29 17.28
N THR A 33 38.28 -6.15 17.51
CA THR A 33 38.30 -4.99 16.60
C THR A 33 38.87 -3.79 17.36
N CYS A 34 39.88 -3.11 16.80
CA CYS A 34 40.45 -1.91 17.42
C CYS A 34 39.45 -0.74 17.38
N GLN A 35 39.55 0.17 18.35
CA GLN A 35 38.64 1.31 18.48
C GLN A 35 38.55 2.16 17.20
N ALA A 36 39.70 2.45 16.56
CA ALA A 36 39.75 3.21 15.32
C ALA A 36 38.94 2.56 14.18
N CYS A 37 39.04 1.23 14.02
CA CYS A 37 38.24 0.52 13.03
C CYS A 37 36.75 0.48 13.38
N LEU A 38 36.41 0.42 14.66
CA LEU A 38 35.03 0.41 15.14
C LEU A 38 34.36 1.78 14.93
N ASP A 39 35.10 2.86 15.15
CA ASP A 39 34.61 4.23 14.91
C ASP A 39 34.40 4.49 13.41
N GLN A 40 35.25 3.94 12.54
CA GLN A 40 35.01 3.97 11.08
C GLN A 40 33.72 3.22 10.70
N ILE A 41 33.44 2.05 11.27
CA ILE A 41 32.16 1.33 11.00
C ILE A 41 30.97 2.17 11.47
N LYS A 42 31.08 2.85 12.62
CA LYS A 42 30.03 3.73 13.12
C LYS A 42 29.82 4.93 12.21
N ALA A 43 30.89 5.56 11.72
CA ALA A 43 30.81 6.68 10.79
C ALA A 43 30.19 6.27 9.45
N GLU A 44 30.56 5.12 8.90
CA GLU A 44 29.96 4.56 7.66
C GLU A 44 28.46 4.26 7.83
N ARG A 45 28.01 3.89 9.03
CA ARG A 45 26.58 3.64 9.33
C ARG A 45 25.80 4.91 9.67
N ALA A 46 26.46 5.91 10.24
CA ALA A 46 25.85 7.18 10.65
C ALA A 46 25.79 8.18 9.50
N ALA A 47 26.65 8.04 8.49
CA ALA A 47 26.46 8.71 7.22
C ALA A 47 25.05 8.34 6.72
N PRO A 48 24.14 9.31 6.52
CA PRO A 48 22.85 9.02 5.91
C PRO A 48 23.17 8.28 4.63
N ALA A 49 22.56 7.11 4.44
CA ALA A 49 22.62 6.43 3.17
C ALA A 49 22.07 7.41 2.15
N GLY A 50 22.97 8.18 1.53
CA GLY A 50 22.66 8.98 0.36
C GLY A 50 21.94 8.02 -0.58
N PRO A 51 20.84 8.48 -1.22
CA PRO A 51 19.97 7.61 -2.00
C PRO A 51 20.86 6.71 -2.84
N VAL A 52 20.91 5.43 -2.47
CA VAL A 52 21.62 4.44 -3.27
C VAL A 52 20.95 4.57 -4.61
N PRO A 53 21.64 5.05 -5.67
CA PRO A 53 21.03 5.15 -6.97
C PRO A 53 20.44 3.77 -7.21
N PRO A 54 19.12 3.67 -7.44
CA PRO A 54 18.49 2.38 -7.62
C PRO A 54 19.38 1.63 -8.60
N PRO A 55 19.73 0.35 -8.33
CA PRO A 55 20.50 -0.42 -9.29
C PRO A 55 19.82 -0.17 -10.62
N SER A 56 20.58 0.31 -11.60
CA SER A 56 20.10 0.50 -12.97
C SER A 56 19.84 -0.90 -13.50
N VAL A 57 18.73 -1.49 -13.03
CA VAL A 57 17.99 -2.49 -13.74
C VAL A 57 17.76 -1.80 -15.07
N PRO A 58 18.38 -2.28 -16.17
CA PRO A 58 18.07 -1.75 -17.48
C PRO A 58 16.55 -1.73 -17.55
N GLU A 59 16.00 -0.52 -17.67
CA GLU A 59 14.58 -0.29 -17.81
C GLU A 59 14.14 -1.25 -18.92
N PRO A 60 13.37 -2.30 -18.59
CA PRO A 60 12.98 -3.25 -19.61
C PRO A 60 12.25 -2.41 -20.65
N GLU A 61 12.81 -2.34 -21.86
CA GLU A 61 12.19 -1.69 -23.01
C GLU A 61 10.72 -2.06 -22.97
N GLY A 62 9.87 -1.02 -22.88
CA GLY A 62 8.49 -1.12 -22.45
C GLY A 62 7.86 -2.42 -22.94
N PHE A 63 7.50 -3.28 -22.00
CA PHE A 63 6.69 -4.44 -22.29
C PHE A 63 5.32 -3.90 -22.72
N ASP A 64 5.20 -3.61 -24.01
CA ASP A 64 4.00 -3.10 -24.63
C ASP A 64 2.97 -4.22 -24.57
N VAL A 65 2.09 -4.12 -23.58
CA VAL A 65 1.01 -5.08 -23.31
C VAL A 65 0.10 -5.23 -24.54
N PHE A 66 0.11 -4.26 -25.45
CA PHE A 66 -0.63 -4.30 -26.72
C PHE A 66 0.20 -4.81 -27.91
N ALA A 67 1.53 -4.94 -27.78
CA ALA A 67 2.40 -5.57 -28.79
C ALA A 67 2.64 -7.07 -28.52
N LEU A 68 1.91 -7.68 -27.59
CA LEU A 68 1.69 -9.12 -27.58
C LEU A 68 0.83 -9.46 -28.80
N GLU A 69 1.45 -9.46 -29.98
CA GLU A 69 0.95 -10.27 -31.07
C GLU A 69 0.69 -11.66 -30.48
N PRO A 70 -0.53 -12.20 -30.57
CA PRO A 70 -0.80 -13.55 -30.09
C PRO A 70 0.19 -14.43 -30.83
N SER A 71 1.22 -14.91 -30.13
CA SER A 71 2.18 -15.82 -30.73
C SER A 71 1.33 -16.96 -31.25
N ALA A 72 1.30 -17.13 -32.58
CA ALA A 72 0.55 -18.17 -33.26
C ALA A 72 1.09 -19.58 -32.96
N ASP A 73 1.76 -19.74 -31.81
CA ASP A 73 1.99 -21.01 -31.16
C ASP A 73 0.65 -21.46 -30.56
N ASP A 74 -0.18 -21.92 -31.49
CA ASP A 74 -1.46 -22.58 -31.33
C ASP A 74 -1.31 -23.61 -30.20
N THR A 75 -1.62 -23.19 -28.99
CA THR A 75 -1.35 -23.98 -27.79
C THR A 75 -2.43 -25.04 -27.75
N ARG A 76 -2.22 -26.11 -28.52
CA ARG A 76 -3.15 -27.24 -28.62
C ARG A 76 -3.57 -27.64 -27.23
N ILE A 77 -4.86 -27.50 -26.96
CA ILE A 77 -5.45 -27.83 -25.67
C ILE A 77 -5.87 -29.29 -25.73
N SER A 78 -5.26 -30.10 -24.88
CA SER A 78 -5.61 -31.52 -24.74
C SER A 78 -6.28 -31.75 -23.38
N PRO A 79 -7.33 -32.57 -23.28
CA PRO A 79 -7.92 -32.88 -21.98
C PRO A 79 -6.91 -33.67 -21.13
N CYS A 80 -6.82 -33.32 -19.85
CA CYS A 80 -6.00 -34.06 -18.89
C CYS A 80 -6.48 -35.51 -18.81
N ARG A 81 -5.58 -36.49 -18.99
CA ARG A 81 -5.92 -37.93 -18.98
C ARG A 81 -6.48 -38.46 -17.65
N ASN A 82 -6.36 -37.70 -16.56
CA ASN A 82 -6.87 -38.09 -15.25
C ASN A 82 -8.20 -37.41 -14.91
N CYS A 83 -8.28 -36.07 -14.98
CA CYS A 83 -9.48 -35.33 -14.57
C CYS A 83 -10.29 -34.71 -15.71
N GLY A 84 -9.87 -34.87 -16.97
CA GLY A 84 -10.56 -34.35 -18.16
C GLY A 84 -10.45 -32.84 -18.38
N ARG A 85 -9.93 -32.06 -17.42
CA ARG A 85 -9.80 -30.60 -17.57
C ARG A 85 -8.86 -30.22 -18.73
N PRO A 86 -9.17 -29.14 -19.48
CA PRO A 86 -8.30 -28.67 -20.56
C PRO A 86 -6.90 -28.35 -20.02
N LEU A 87 -5.88 -28.88 -20.68
CA LEU A 87 -4.48 -28.70 -20.33
C LEU A 87 -3.68 -28.30 -21.59
N PRO A 88 -2.88 -27.22 -21.55
CA PRO A 88 -2.03 -26.85 -22.67
C PRO A 88 -1.07 -27.99 -23.00
N GLU A 89 -0.78 -28.23 -24.29
CA GLU A 89 0.13 -29.30 -24.68
C GLU A 89 1.55 -29.15 -24.10
N SER A 90 1.99 -27.92 -23.85
CA SER A 90 3.27 -27.60 -23.23
C SER A 90 3.29 -27.79 -21.70
N ALA A 91 2.13 -27.92 -21.05
CA ALA A 91 2.07 -28.03 -19.60
C ALA A 91 2.52 -29.43 -19.12
N ALA A 92 3.61 -29.46 -18.34
CA ALA A 92 4.15 -30.70 -17.78
C ALA A 92 3.25 -31.33 -16.70
N LEU A 93 2.40 -30.52 -16.04
CA LEU A 93 1.60 -30.95 -14.90
C LEU A 93 0.19 -30.34 -14.91
N CYS A 94 -0.81 -31.13 -14.57
CA CYS A 94 -2.16 -30.64 -14.34
C CYS A 94 -2.28 -30.00 -12.96
N VAL A 95 -2.53 -28.69 -12.91
CA VAL A 95 -2.69 -27.93 -11.66
C VAL A 95 -3.90 -28.34 -10.82
N SER A 96 -4.90 -29.00 -11.43
CA SER A 96 -6.13 -29.39 -10.72
C SER A 96 -6.04 -30.76 -10.04
N CYS A 97 -5.30 -31.71 -10.62
CA CYS A 97 -5.24 -33.07 -10.09
C CYS A 97 -3.83 -33.62 -9.88
N GLY A 98 -2.77 -32.84 -10.17
CA GLY A 98 -1.38 -33.26 -10.01
C GLY A 98 -0.87 -34.27 -11.05
N PHE A 99 -1.64 -34.56 -12.11
CA PHE A 99 -1.20 -35.47 -13.18
C PHE A 99 0.01 -34.93 -13.93
N ASN A 100 1.11 -35.68 -13.93
CA ASN A 100 2.32 -35.34 -14.68
C ASN A 100 2.30 -36.02 -16.04
N ARG A 101 2.35 -35.22 -17.10
CA ARG A 101 2.20 -35.69 -18.48
C ARG A 101 3.39 -36.52 -18.95
N LYS A 102 4.60 -36.25 -18.44
CA LYS A 102 5.81 -37.02 -18.75
C LYS A 102 5.82 -38.38 -18.07
N LEU A 103 5.30 -38.45 -16.84
CA LEU A 103 5.29 -39.68 -16.04
C LEU A 103 4.04 -40.54 -16.26
N GLY A 104 3.00 -39.99 -16.90
CA GLY A 104 1.75 -40.70 -17.15
C GLY A 104 0.96 -41.05 -15.87
N ARG A 105 1.24 -40.41 -14.74
CA ARG A 105 0.61 -40.67 -13.44
C ARG A 105 0.47 -39.40 -12.60
N VAL A 106 -0.43 -39.41 -11.61
CA VAL A 106 -0.55 -38.35 -10.61
C VAL A 106 0.67 -38.37 -9.69
N MET A 107 1.35 -37.24 -9.56
CA MET A 107 2.46 -37.12 -8.61
C MET A 107 1.94 -37.19 -7.19
N ARG A 108 2.46 -38.13 -6.41
CA ARG A 108 2.31 -38.16 -4.96
C ARG A 108 3.49 -37.43 -4.32
N ASP A 109 3.37 -37.06 -3.05
CA ASP A 109 4.44 -36.35 -2.32
C ASP A 109 5.79 -37.08 -2.38
N ASN A 110 5.76 -38.42 -2.43
CA ASN A 110 6.96 -39.26 -2.57
C ASN A 110 7.63 -39.14 -3.95
N ASP A 111 6.88 -38.85 -5.02
CA ASP A 111 7.45 -38.69 -6.37
C ASP A 111 8.22 -37.36 -6.49
N VAL A 112 7.78 -36.32 -5.78
CA VAL A 112 8.47 -35.01 -5.73
C VAL A 112 9.81 -35.15 -5.02
N ALA A 113 9.83 -35.89 -3.90
CA ALA A 113 11.05 -36.15 -3.15
C ALA A 113 12.08 -36.97 -3.96
N ALA A 114 11.62 -37.89 -4.82
CA ALA A 114 12.49 -38.73 -5.64
C ALA A 114 13.00 -38.03 -6.92
N ALA A 115 12.24 -37.10 -7.48
CA ALA A 115 12.62 -36.37 -8.70
C ALA A 115 13.61 -35.22 -8.45
N LEU A 116 13.65 -34.71 -7.22
CA LEU A 116 14.67 -33.74 -6.82
C LEU A 116 16.01 -34.48 -6.63
N PRO A 117 17.11 -34.01 -7.24
CA PRO A 117 18.42 -34.53 -6.90
C PRO A 117 18.61 -34.42 -5.39
N PRO A 118 19.22 -35.42 -4.72
CA PRO A 118 19.47 -35.34 -3.29
C PRO A 118 20.18 -34.01 -3.02
N PRO A 119 19.67 -33.19 -2.08
CA PRO A 119 20.31 -31.93 -1.77
C PRO A 119 21.78 -32.24 -1.45
N PRO A 120 22.74 -31.45 -1.97
CA PRO A 120 24.15 -31.71 -1.70
C PRO A 120 24.35 -31.81 -0.18
N PRO A 121 25.23 -32.69 0.33
CA PRO A 121 25.37 -32.97 1.77
C PRO A 121 25.77 -31.74 2.62
N THR A 122 26.08 -30.61 1.97
CA THR A 122 26.37 -29.30 2.59
C THR A 122 25.21 -28.31 2.52
N ALA A 123 24.16 -28.59 1.75
CA ALA A 123 22.90 -27.84 1.81
C ALA A 123 22.10 -28.35 3.01
N GLN A 124 22.58 -28.03 4.22
CA GLN A 124 21.65 -27.84 5.31
C GLN A 124 20.52 -26.97 4.77
N PRO A 125 19.23 -27.34 4.97
CA PRO A 125 18.13 -26.48 4.55
C PRO A 125 18.52 -25.10 5.02
N LEU A 126 18.63 -24.15 4.09
CA LEU A 126 19.02 -22.77 4.37
C LEU A 126 18.06 -22.30 5.45
N GLY A 127 18.46 -22.53 6.69
CA GLY A 127 17.65 -22.37 7.86
C GLY A 127 17.63 -20.88 7.95
N ARG A 128 16.63 -20.29 7.28
CA ARG A 128 16.36 -18.86 7.25
C ARG A 128 16.64 -18.43 8.66
N ARG A 129 17.71 -17.66 8.83
CA ARG A 129 18.13 -17.25 10.17
C ARG A 129 16.88 -16.64 10.79
N ILE A 130 16.29 -17.35 11.75
CA ILE A 130 15.02 -16.94 12.36
C ILE A 130 15.45 -15.86 13.33
N LYS A 131 15.70 -14.67 12.80
CA LYS A 131 15.92 -13.49 13.62
C LYS A 131 14.55 -13.00 14.06
N CYS A 132 14.45 -12.52 15.29
CA CYS A 132 13.25 -11.84 15.75
C CYS A 132 12.96 -10.65 14.83
N GLY A 133 11.72 -10.54 14.34
CA GLY A 133 11.31 -9.45 13.46
C GLY A 133 11.35 -8.06 14.11
N GLN A 134 11.32 -7.99 15.46
CA GLN A 134 11.39 -6.71 16.18
C GLN A 134 12.82 -6.30 16.55
N CYS A 135 13.58 -7.14 17.25
CA CYS A 135 14.91 -6.75 17.75
C CYS A 135 16.09 -7.33 16.97
N GLY A 136 15.85 -8.23 16.02
CA GLY A 136 16.89 -8.88 15.22
C GLY A 136 17.70 -9.96 15.96
N TYR A 137 17.34 -10.31 17.21
CA TYR A 137 17.96 -11.39 17.99
C TYR A 137 17.86 -12.72 17.28
N ASP A 138 18.92 -13.52 17.28
CA ASP A 138 18.93 -14.84 16.64
C ASP A 138 18.17 -15.86 17.50
N LEU A 139 17.04 -16.34 17.01
CA LEU A 139 16.16 -17.25 17.75
C LEU A 139 16.61 -18.72 17.67
N ARG A 140 17.80 -18.98 17.11
CA ARG A 140 18.36 -20.34 17.03
C ARG A 140 18.62 -20.92 18.42
N GLY A 141 18.06 -22.09 18.68
CA GLY A 141 18.29 -22.86 19.92
C GLY A 141 17.39 -22.45 21.10
N ILE A 142 16.48 -21.48 20.92
CA ILE A 142 15.51 -21.13 21.95
C ILE A 142 14.30 -22.07 21.85
N THR A 143 13.95 -22.71 22.96
CA THR A 143 12.78 -23.59 23.06
C THR A 143 11.46 -22.83 23.33
N GLY A 144 11.56 -21.58 23.80
CA GLY A 144 10.41 -20.71 24.08
C GLY A 144 9.86 -20.00 22.84
N MET A 145 8.54 -19.78 22.81
CA MET A 145 7.86 -19.03 21.74
C MET A 145 8.06 -17.50 21.82
N LYS A 146 8.81 -16.99 22.80
CA LYS A 146 9.05 -15.55 22.98
C LYS A 146 10.54 -15.27 22.87
N CYS A 147 10.87 -14.17 22.20
CA CYS A 147 12.24 -13.66 22.15
C CYS A 147 12.65 -13.22 23.58
N PRO A 148 13.83 -13.65 24.08
CA PRO A 148 14.27 -13.31 25.44
C PRO A 148 14.63 -11.83 25.60
N GLU A 149 15.01 -11.15 24.50
CA GLU A 149 15.39 -9.74 24.55
C GLU A 149 14.18 -8.80 24.53
N CYS A 150 13.23 -9.02 23.62
CA CYS A 150 12.10 -8.09 23.41
C CYS A 150 10.73 -8.64 23.81
N GLY A 151 10.63 -9.92 24.17
CA GLY A 151 9.36 -10.57 24.51
C GLY A 151 8.43 -10.87 23.33
N ALA A 152 8.76 -10.41 22.11
CA ALA A 152 7.95 -10.64 20.92
C ALA A 152 7.83 -12.13 20.59
N SER A 153 6.68 -12.56 20.09
CA SER A 153 6.48 -13.95 19.68
C SER A 153 7.38 -14.32 18.51
N ALA A 154 8.11 -15.42 18.64
CA ALA A 154 9.00 -15.98 17.62
C ALA A 154 8.24 -16.57 16.42
N LEU A 155 6.93 -16.83 16.58
CA LEU A 155 6.06 -17.23 15.49
C LEU A 155 5.83 -16.04 14.58
N ALA A 156 6.20 -16.21 13.31
CA ALA A 156 5.70 -15.34 12.26
C ALA A 156 4.17 -15.31 12.35
N PRO A 157 3.54 -14.13 12.26
CA PRO A 157 2.08 -14.03 12.32
C PRO A 157 1.48 -14.97 11.29
N THR A 158 0.47 -15.73 11.71
CA THR A 158 -0.25 -16.60 10.79
C THR A 158 -0.83 -15.76 9.65
N ARG A 159 -1.00 -16.35 8.46
CA ARG A 159 -1.61 -15.65 7.32
C ARG A 159 -2.93 -14.96 7.71
N ARG A 160 -3.74 -15.64 8.52
CA ARG A 160 -5.01 -15.14 9.06
C ARG A 160 -4.84 -13.90 9.96
N GLU A 161 -3.81 -13.87 10.81
CA GLU A 161 -3.53 -12.70 11.65
C GLU A 161 -3.06 -11.52 10.81
N LYS A 162 -2.17 -11.77 9.84
CA LYS A 162 -1.71 -10.73 8.91
C LYS A 162 -2.86 -10.15 8.07
N ASP A 163 -3.76 -11.00 7.59
CA ASP A 163 -4.95 -10.57 6.86
C ASP A 163 -5.88 -9.74 7.76
N LYS A 164 -6.00 -10.11 9.05
CA LYS A 164 -6.77 -9.34 10.03
C LYS A 164 -6.13 -7.96 10.28
N GLU A 165 -4.82 -7.89 10.50
CA GLU A 165 -4.09 -6.63 10.68
C GLU A 165 -4.22 -5.72 9.45
N ASN A 166 -4.03 -6.29 8.26
CA ASN A 166 -4.21 -5.58 7.00
C ASN A 166 -5.64 -5.06 6.85
N SER A 167 -6.66 -5.86 7.18
CA SER A 167 -8.05 -5.43 7.10
C SER A 167 -8.36 -4.24 8.01
N VAL A 168 -7.78 -4.20 9.21
CA VAL A 168 -7.93 -3.07 10.15
C VAL A 168 -7.20 -1.83 9.65
N ALA A 169 -6.01 -1.99 9.07
CA ALA A 169 -5.24 -0.89 8.50
C ALA A 169 -5.98 -0.26 7.31
N VAL A 170 -6.45 -1.09 6.37
CA VAL A 170 -7.24 -0.65 5.21
C VAL A 170 -8.53 0.03 5.65
N ALA A 171 -9.24 -0.53 6.64
CA ALA A 171 -10.43 0.10 7.19
C ALA A 171 -10.10 1.48 7.77
N ARG A 172 -9.03 1.64 8.56
CA ARG A 172 -8.62 2.94 9.11
C ARG A 172 -8.29 3.95 8.01
N GLU A 173 -7.52 3.54 7.02
CA GLU A 173 -7.11 4.39 5.92
C GLU A 173 -8.32 4.91 5.12
N ALA A 174 -9.33 4.06 4.91
CA ALA A 174 -10.58 4.41 4.24
C ALA A 174 -11.38 5.50 4.97
N TYR A 175 -11.26 5.64 6.30
CA TYR A 175 -11.89 6.73 7.07
C TYR A 175 -11.01 7.98 7.18
N ILE A 176 -9.70 7.81 7.34
CA ILE A 176 -8.78 8.93 7.62
C ILE A 176 -8.67 9.86 6.41
N LYS A 177 -8.52 9.31 5.20
CA LYS A 177 -8.37 10.11 3.97
C LYS A 177 -9.54 11.09 3.73
N PRO A 178 -10.82 10.67 3.69
CA PRO A 178 -11.93 11.59 3.48
C PRO A 178 -12.17 12.53 4.67
N LEU A 179 -11.83 12.12 5.89
CA LEU A 179 -11.92 12.97 7.07
C LEU A 179 -10.92 14.15 7.00
N ILE A 180 -9.70 13.90 6.52
CA ILE A 180 -8.71 14.96 6.29
C ILE A 180 -9.21 15.93 5.22
N TYR A 181 -9.73 15.40 4.10
CA TYR A 181 -10.31 16.23 3.02
C TYR A 181 -11.46 17.10 3.51
N PHE A 182 -12.37 16.53 4.31
CA PHE A 182 -13.45 17.28 4.95
C PHE A 182 -12.91 18.39 5.85
N ALA A 183 -11.99 18.07 6.77
CA ALA A 183 -11.45 19.04 7.72
C ALA A 183 -10.72 20.20 7.03
N VAL A 184 -9.91 19.90 6.00
CA VAL A 184 -9.16 20.91 5.24
C VAL A 184 -10.11 21.75 4.39
N GLY A 185 -10.97 21.12 3.58
CA GLY A 185 -11.89 21.83 2.69
C GLY A 185 -12.86 22.72 3.46
N PHE A 186 -13.57 22.14 4.44
CA PHE A 186 -14.57 22.86 5.22
C PHE A 186 -13.94 23.95 6.09
N GLY A 187 -12.80 23.65 6.72
CA GLY A 187 -12.09 24.60 7.58
C GLY A 187 -11.57 25.81 6.80
N VAL A 188 -10.93 25.59 5.65
CA VAL A 188 -10.38 26.68 4.83
C VAL A 188 -11.49 27.51 4.18
N VAL A 189 -12.55 26.90 3.64
CA VAL A 189 -13.69 27.66 3.09
C VAL A 189 -14.38 28.49 4.16
N SER A 190 -14.63 27.91 5.33
CA SER A 190 -15.24 28.64 6.46
C SER A 190 -14.39 29.84 6.86
N LEU A 191 -13.07 29.68 6.87
CA LEU A 191 -12.13 30.76 7.17
C LEU A 191 -12.16 31.86 6.09
N ILE A 192 -12.14 31.49 4.80
CA ILE A 192 -12.27 32.44 3.68
C ILE A 192 -13.57 33.23 3.81
N GLN A 193 -14.69 32.58 4.11
CA GLN A 193 -15.99 33.24 4.26
C GLN A 193 -16.02 34.20 5.45
N LEU A 194 -15.41 33.84 6.59
CA LEU A 194 -15.32 34.72 7.76
C LEU A 194 -14.52 36.01 7.51
N PHE A 195 -13.51 35.96 6.64
CA PHE A 195 -12.69 37.13 6.31
C PHE A 195 -13.24 37.95 5.14
N SER A 196 -13.89 37.31 4.18
CA SER A 196 -14.31 37.98 2.93
C SER A 196 -15.67 38.65 3.05
N ASN A 197 -16.59 38.02 3.79
CA ASN A 197 -17.97 38.46 3.90
C ASN A 197 -18.41 38.39 5.38
N SER A 198 -19.47 39.10 5.74
CA SER A 198 -19.99 39.11 7.12
C SER A 198 -20.10 37.70 7.73
N PRO A 199 -19.97 37.52 9.06
CA PRO A 199 -20.00 36.19 9.71
C PRO A 199 -21.27 35.39 9.42
N MET A 200 -22.35 36.06 8.97
CA MET A 200 -23.57 35.42 8.50
C MET A 200 -23.36 34.50 7.30
N HIS A 201 -22.40 34.77 6.39
CA HIS A 201 -22.13 33.91 5.24
C HIS A 201 -21.47 32.60 5.63
N ALA A 202 -20.61 32.60 6.65
CA ALA A 202 -20.01 31.37 7.17
C ALA A 202 -21.08 30.46 7.80
N VAL A 203 -22.03 31.03 8.53
CA VAL A 203 -23.17 30.30 9.10
C VAL A 203 -24.09 29.77 7.99
N ALA A 204 -24.42 30.61 7.00
CA ALA A 204 -25.25 30.21 5.87
C ALA A 204 -24.59 29.08 5.06
N TYR A 205 -23.27 29.14 4.84
CA TYR A 205 -22.50 28.09 4.20
C TYR A 205 -22.56 26.78 5.00
N ALA A 206 -22.34 26.81 6.32
CA ALA A 206 -22.40 25.62 7.16
C ALA A 206 -23.79 24.95 7.12
N ILE A 207 -24.87 25.74 7.15
CA ILE A 207 -26.25 25.25 7.04
C ILE A 207 -26.50 24.66 5.64
N GLY A 208 -26.12 25.37 4.58
CA GLY A 208 -26.26 24.90 3.20
C GLY A 208 -25.54 23.58 2.98
N TYR A 209 -24.30 23.48 3.48
CA TYR A 209 -23.49 22.27 3.44
C TYR A 209 -24.15 21.11 4.20
N ALA A 210 -24.68 21.36 5.40
CA ALA A 210 -25.39 20.35 6.20
C ALA A 210 -26.65 19.79 5.51
N ILE A 211 -27.29 20.58 4.64
CA ILE A 211 -28.45 20.15 3.83
C ILE A 211 -27.98 19.46 2.54
N GLN A 212 -26.92 19.97 1.91
CA GLN A 212 -26.44 19.47 0.62
C GLN A 212 -25.86 18.05 0.72
N VAL A 213 -25.08 17.76 1.76
CA VAL A 213 -24.46 16.43 1.97
C VAL A 213 -25.51 15.30 1.98
N PRO A 214 -26.57 15.32 2.82
CA PRO A 214 -27.55 14.23 2.83
C PRO A 214 -28.33 14.11 1.51
N ILE A 215 -28.60 15.23 0.81
CA ILE A 215 -29.23 15.17 -0.51
C ILE A 215 -28.29 14.50 -1.52
N GLY A 216 -27.01 14.87 -1.54
CA GLY A 216 -26.01 14.23 -2.39
C GLY A 216 -25.87 12.74 -2.12
N VAL A 217 -25.88 12.35 -0.83
CA VAL A 217 -25.88 10.93 -0.42
C VAL A 217 -27.13 10.22 -0.91
N ALA A 218 -28.32 10.84 -0.83
CA ALA A 218 -29.55 10.24 -1.31
C ALA A 218 -29.55 10.05 -2.84
N VAL A 219 -29.08 11.06 -3.59
CA VAL A 219 -28.94 10.97 -5.07
C VAL A 219 -27.96 9.87 -5.45
N PHE A 220 -26.80 9.82 -4.78
CA PHE A 220 -25.81 8.76 -5.00
C PHE A 220 -26.38 7.38 -4.68
N TRP A 221 -27.11 7.25 -3.56
CA TRP A 221 -27.75 6.00 -3.16
C TRP A 221 -28.77 5.50 -4.20
N VAL A 222 -29.55 6.41 -4.80
CA VAL A 222 -30.43 6.08 -5.92
C VAL A 222 -29.61 5.59 -7.13
N CYS A 223 -28.48 6.22 -7.46
CA CYS A 223 -27.61 5.75 -8.54
C CYS A 223 -27.04 4.34 -8.26
N CYS A 224 -26.65 4.07 -7.00
CA CYS A 224 -26.24 2.74 -6.54
C CYS A 224 -27.33 1.68 -6.72
N LEU A 225 -28.60 2.04 -6.44
CA LEU A 225 -29.71 1.11 -6.62
C LEU A 225 -30.03 0.81 -8.08
N VAL A 226 -29.87 1.78 -8.97
CA VAL A 226 -30.29 1.60 -10.38
C VAL A 226 -29.26 0.78 -11.16
N TRP A 227 -27.95 1.05 -11.02
CA TRP A 227 -26.96 0.31 -11.83
C TRP A 227 -25.58 0.07 -11.22
N ILE A 228 -25.08 0.90 -10.28
CA ILE A 228 -23.68 0.79 -9.79
C ILE A 228 -23.50 -0.38 -8.81
N GLY A 229 -24.54 -0.70 -8.04
CA GLY A 229 -24.42 -1.58 -6.87
C GLY A 229 -23.85 -0.85 -5.65
N PHE A 230 -23.84 -1.54 -4.50
CA PHE A 230 -23.32 -1.02 -3.24
C PHE A 230 -21.88 -1.47 -3.03
N ASP A 231 -20.94 -0.52 -3.03
CA ASP A 231 -19.52 -0.78 -2.82
C ASP A 231 -19.08 -0.65 -1.34
N ALA A 232 -19.75 0.22 -0.57
CA ALA A 232 -19.37 0.55 0.80
C ALA A 232 -20.58 0.76 1.73
N PRO A 233 -20.41 0.64 3.06
CA PRO A 233 -21.48 0.96 3.99
C PRO A 233 -21.81 2.47 3.97
N ILE A 234 -23.09 2.80 4.15
CA ILE A 234 -23.65 4.16 3.92
C ILE A 234 -22.88 5.26 4.68
N HIS A 235 -22.43 5.01 5.90
CA HIS A 235 -21.72 6.00 6.70
C HIS A 235 -20.33 6.35 6.13
N LEU A 236 -19.63 5.37 5.55
CA LEU A 236 -18.36 5.61 4.87
C LEU A 236 -18.58 6.41 3.58
N THR A 237 -19.62 6.06 2.80
CA THR A 237 -20.00 6.79 1.59
C THR A 237 -20.38 8.24 1.89
N ALA A 238 -21.14 8.47 2.97
CA ALA A 238 -21.49 9.82 3.41
C ALA A 238 -20.26 10.65 3.80
N LEU A 239 -19.31 10.04 4.52
CA LEU A 239 -18.05 10.71 4.87
C LEU A 239 -17.20 11.02 3.63
N ARG A 240 -17.10 10.09 2.67
CA ARG A 240 -16.40 10.29 1.39
C ARG A 240 -17.02 11.45 0.61
N LEU A 241 -18.34 11.44 0.40
CA LEU A 241 -19.04 12.52 -0.31
C LEU A 241 -18.92 13.87 0.40
N ALA A 242 -18.96 13.90 1.73
CA ALA A 242 -18.68 15.12 2.49
C ALA A 242 -17.25 15.62 2.21
N GLY A 243 -16.23 14.77 2.33
CA GLY A 243 -14.85 15.16 2.01
C GLY A 243 -14.70 15.71 0.59
N ILE A 244 -15.36 15.09 -0.39
CA ILE A 244 -15.36 15.54 -1.78
C ILE A 244 -16.02 16.92 -1.92
N TYR A 245 -17.22 17.13 -1.37
CA TYR A 245 -17.90 18.42 -1.45
C TYR A 245 -17.09 19.54 -0.81
N ALA A 246 -16.51 19.30 0.36
CA ALA A 246 -15.67 20.28 1.04
C ALA A 246 -14.46 20.72 0.19
N LEU A 247 -13.81 19.79 -0.53
CA LEU A 247 -12.69 20.13 -1.42
C LEU A 247 -13.14 20.83 -2.72
N VAL A 248 -14.28 20.43 -3.27
CA VAL A 248 -14.84 21.09 -4.46
C VAL A 248 -15.28 22.51 -4.14
N ASP A 249 -15.89 22.73 -2.96
CA ASP A 249 -16.27 24.06 -2.48
C ASP A 249 -15.03 24.93 -2.22
N LEU A 250 -13.94 24.32 -1.74
CA LEU A 250 -12.65 25.00 -1.61
C LEU A 250 -12.09 25.42 -2.98
N ALA A 251 -12.12 24.51 -3.96
CA ALA A 251 -11.69 24.84 -5.32
C ALA A 251 -12.53 25.97 -5.92
N ASP A 252 -13.86 25.91 -5.77
CA ASP A 252 -14.79 26.94 -6.23
C ASP A 252 -14.52 28.31 -5.58
N ALA A 253 -14.29 28.33 -4.26
CA ALA A 253 -13.91 29.54 -3.53
C ALA A 253 -12.58 30.14 -4.04
N ILE A 254 -11.60 29.30 -4.38
CA ILE A 254 -10.32 29.75 -4.95
C ILE A 254 -10.51 30.27 -6.38
N PHE A 255 -11.28 29.58 -7.22
CA PHE A 255 -11.50 29.99 -8.61
C PHE A 255 -12.40 31.22 -8.75
N THR A 256 -13.17 31.58 -7.72
CA THR A 256 -13.93 32.83 -7.68
C THR A 256 -13.02 34.07 -7.80
N PHE A 257 -11.74 33.98 -7.44
CA PHE A 257 -10.77 35.06 -7.63
C PHE A 257 -10.30 35.21 -9.10
N VAL A 258 -10.61 34.25 -9.97
CA VAL A 258 -10.29 34.30 -11.39
C VAL A 258 -11.48 34.89 -12.16
N PRO A 259 -11.36 36.04 -12.84
CA PRO A 259 -12.48 36.73 -13.48
C PRO A 259 -12.97 36.06 -14.78
N ILE A 260 -12.69 34.77 -14.99
CA ILE A 260 -13.10 34.02 -16.17
C ILE A 260 -14.28 33.12 -15.78
N PRO A 261 -15.53 33.46 -16.18
CA PRO A 261 -16.71 32.76 -15.70
C PRO A 261 -16.70 31.27 -16.04
N LEU A 262 -16.22 30.88 -17.22
CA LEU A 262 -16.16 29.47 -17.62
C LEU A 262 -15.27 28.62 -16.71
N VAL A 263 -14.16 29.19 -16.23
CA VAL A 263 -13.15 28.49 -15.43
C VAL A 263 -13.71 28.12 -14.06
N GLY A 264 -14.52 29.00 -13.46
CA GLY A 264 -15.16 28.75 -12.17
C GLY A 264 -16.11 27.56 -12.16
N TRP A 265 -16.70 27.18 -13.30
CA TRP A 265 -17.61 26.03 -13.35
C TRP A 265 -16.92 24.75 -13.81
N VAL A 266 -16.05 24.86 -14.81
CA VAL A 266 -15.45 23.69 -15.47
C VAL A 266 -14.40 23.03 -14.58
N LEU A 267 -13.53 23.81 -13.94
CA LEU A 267 -12.44 23.24 -13.13
C LEU A 267 -12.95 22.51 -11.88
N PRO A 268 -13.88 23.08 -11.07
CA PRO A 268 -14.45 22.35 -9.94
C PRO A 268 -15.18 21.07 -10.37
N LEU A 269 -15.82 21.05 -11.55
CA LEU A 269 -16.45 19.84 -12.08
C LEU A 269 -15.42 18.75 -12.40
N PHE A 270 -14.29 19.09 -13.03
CA PHE A 270 -13.22 18.13 -13.30
C PHE A 270 -12.57 17.62 -12.00
N ILE A 271 -12.33 18.50 -11.03
CA ILE A 271 -11.85 18.12 -9.70
C ILE A 271 -12.86 17.17 -9.03
N TYR A 272 -14.15 17.47 -9.15
CA TYR A 272 -15.21 16.63 -8.60
C TYR A 272 -15.22 15.23 -9.20
N ILE A 273 -15.11 15.10 -10.52
CA ILE A 273 -15.00 13.82 -11.23
C ILE A 273 -13.76 13.04 -10.75
N GLY A 274 -12.59 13.69 -10.70
CA GLY A 274 -11.35 13.05 -10.26
C GLY A 274 -11.40 12.55 -8.81
N LEU A 275 -12.00 13.34 -7.92
CA LEU A 275 -12.19 12.96 -6.52
C LEU A 275 -13.22 11.83 -6.35
N LEU A 276 -14.29 11.81 -7.14
CA LEU A 276 -15.25 10.70 -7.15
C LEU A 276 -14.59 9.40 -7.62
N MET A 277 -13.79 9.44 -8.68
CA MET A 277 -13.03 8.26 -9.15
C MET A 277 -12.08 7.73 -8.07
N ASP A 278 -11.30 8.61 -7.45
CA ASP A 278 -10.28 8.21 -6.46
C ASP A 278 -10.87 7.72 -5.14
N LEU A 279 -11.96 8.34 -4.64
CA LEU A 279 -12.51 8.00 -3.32
C LEU A 279 -13.64 6.99 -3.35
N LEU A 280 -14.41 6.91 -4.43
CA LEU A 280 -15.49 5.92 -4.58
C LEU A 280 -15.06 4.73 -5.44
N GLU A 281 -13.81 4.71 -5.92
CA GLU A 281 -13.24 3.62 -6.75
C GLU A 281 -14.13 3.27 -7.95
N MET A 282 -14.81 4.29 -8.51
CA MET A 282 -15.77 4.12 -9.59
C MET A 282 -15.11 4.18 -10.97
N ASP A 283 -15.69 3.44 -11.93
CA ASP A 283 -15.33 3.57 -13.34
C ASP A 283 -15.58 4.99 -13.87
N LEU A 284 -14.76 5.42 -14.83
CA LEU A 284 -14.82 6.78 -15.39
C LEU A 284 -16.21 7.09 -15.97
N GLN A 285 -16.84 6.15 -16.68
CA GLN A 285 -18.15 6.36 -17.31
C GLN A 285 -19.25 6.61 -16.27
N ASP A 286 -19.35 5.74 -15.26
CA ASP A 286 -20.31 5.90 -14.17
C ASP A 286 -20.04 7.17 -13.36
N THR A 287 -18.75 7.46 -13.11
CA THR A 287 -18.36 8.66 -12.37
C THR A 287 -18.79 9.93 -13.08
N VAL A 288 -18.62 10.02 -14.40
CA VAL A 288 -19.04 11.21 -15.16
C VAL A 288 -20.57 11.39 -15.08
N ILE A 289 -21.33 10.32 -15.22
CA ILE A 289 -22.80 10.38 -15.15
C ILE A 289 -23.25 10.83 -13.75
N VAL A 290 -22.74 10.19 -12.70
CA VAL A 290 -23.06 10.53 -11.32
C VAL A 290 -22.65 11.96 -11.01
N ALA A 291 -21.44 12.36 -11.40
CA ALA A 291 -20.93 13.71 -11.18
C ALA A 291 -21.83 14.77 -11.82
N LEU A 292 -22.29 14.56 -13.05
CA LEU A 292 -23.18 15.50 -13.73
C LEU A 292 -24.53 15.61 -13.01
N ILE A 293 -25.13 14.48 -12.60
CA ILE A 293 -26.42 14.47 -11.91
C ILE A 293 -26.31 15.17 -10.56
N THR A 294 -25.33 14.81 -9.73
CA THR A 294 -25.16 15.39 -8.40
C THR A 294 -24.73 16.87 -8.47
N PHE A 295 -23.93 17.25 -9.48
CA PHE A 295 -23.54 18.64 -9.71
C PHE A 295 -24.74 19.49 -10.15
N MET A 296 -25.63 18.97 -11.00
CA MET A 296 -26.88 19.65 -11.34
C MET A 296 -27.79 19.84 -10.12
N VAL A 297 -27.97 18.81 -9.31
CA VAL A 297 -28.75 18.91 -8.05
C VAL A 297 -28.14 19.95 -7.12
N LYS A 298 -26.81 19.95 -6.95
CA LYS A 298 -26.10 20.96 -6.19
C LYS A 298 -26.39 22.37 -6.71
N ALA A 299 -26.25 22.60 -8.03
CA ALA A 299 -26.51 23.90 -8.63
C ALA A 299 -27.93 24.40 -8.36
N VAL A 300 -28.94 23.53 -8.47
CA VAL A 300 -30.34 23.86 -8.16
C VAL A 300 -30.51 24.27 -6.70
N ILE A 301 -29.92 23.50 -5.75
CA ILE A 301 -29.98 23.82 -4.32
C ILE A 301 -29.30 25.15 -4.03
N THR A 302 -28.11 25.38 -4.58
CA THR A 302 -27.38 26.64 -4.39
C THR A 302 -28.17 27.82 -4.92
N ILE A 303 -28.74 27.73 -6.13
CA ILE A 303 -29.60 28.79 -6.70
C ILE A 303 -30.81 29.05 -5.80
N PHE A 304 -31.48 27.99 -5.31
CA PHE A 304 -32.65 28.14 -4.46
C PHE A 304 -32.32 28.81 -3.11
N VAL A 305 -31.23 28.38 -2.45
CA VAL A 305 -30.76 28.95 -1.17
C VAL A 305 -30.36 30.41 -1.37
N VAL A 306 -29.62 30.72 -2.44
CA VAL A 306 -29.25 32.08 -2.80
C VAL A 306 -30.50 32.94 -3.04
N ALA A 307 -31.44 32.47 -3.86
CA ALA A 307 -32.69 33.19 -4.14
C ALA A 307 -33.49 33.49 -2.86
N LYS A 308 -33.55 32.53 -1.94
CA LYS A 308 -34.19 32.67 -0.62
C LYS A 308 -33.48 33.70 0.27
N ILE A 309 -32.15 33.67 0.34
CA ILE A 309 -31.36 34.62 1.14
C ILE A 309 -31.51 36.05 0.62
N TYR A 310 -31.58 36.25 -0.70
CA TYR A 310 -31.77 37.56 -1.30
C TYR A 310 -33.24 38.03 -1.37
N GLY A 311 -34.19 37.22 -0.88
CA GLY A 311 -35.60 37.57 -0.83
C GLY A 311 -36.32 37.59 -2.19
N PHE A 312 -35.79 36.87 -3.20
CA PHE A 312 -36.48 36.70 -4.49
C PHE A 312 -37.66 35.72 -4.41
N ILE A 313 -37.65 34.80 -3.44
CA ILE A 313 -38.67 33.76 -3.20
C ILE A 313 -38.98 33.74 -1.71
#